data_AF-A0A133NR98-F1
#
_entry.id   AF-A0A133NR98-F1
#
_cell.length_a   1.000
_cell.length_b   1.000
_cell.length_c   1.000
_cell.angle_alpha   90.00
_cell.angle_beta   90.00
_cell.angle_gamma   90.00
#
_symmetry.space_group_name_H-M   'P 1'
#
loop_
_entity.id
_entity.type
_entity.pdbx_description
1 polymer ?
#
loop_
_entity_poly.entity_id
_entity_poly.type
_entity_poly.pdbx_seq_one_letter_code
_entity_poly.pdbx_strand_id
1 'polypeptide(L)' 'MFQLNKSELEYLQSNFLTANISSKSRSLPYAFTEQGIYMLMTVFDELLKNPELEF' A
#
# COMPACT_ATOMS: atom_id res chain seq x y z
N MET A 1 9.17 -6.32 3.62
CA MET A 1 8.49 -5.65 2.50
C MET A 1 7.06 -6.19 2.41
N PHE A 2 6.06 -5.32 2.25
CA PHE A 2 4.65 -5.72 2.19
C PHE A 2 4.24 -6.04 0.75
N GLN A 3 3.91 -7.32 0.48
CA GLN A 3 3.43 -7.76 -0.83
C GLN A 3 1.93 -7.63 -0.91
N LEU A 4 1.41 -7.08 -2.00
CA LEU A 4 -0.03 -7.03 -2.21
C LEU A 4 -0.58 -8.42 -2.50
N ASN A 5 -1.78 -8.69 -2.01
CA ASN A 5 -2.59 -9.80 -2.51
C ASN A 5 -3.32 -9.41 -3.81
N LYS A 6 -4.02 -10.38 -4.43
CA LYS A 6 -4.69 -10.15 -5.72
C LYS A 6 -5.78 -9.09 -5.64
N SER A 7 -6.63 -9.14 -4.61
CA SER A 7 -7.71 -8.16 -4.46
C SER A 7 -7.17 -6.76 -4.19
N GLU A 8 -6.17 -6.62 -3.34
CA GLU A 8 -5.52 -5.32 -3.07
C GLU A 8 -4.88 -4.75 -4.33
N LEU A 9 -4.22 -5.60 -5.13
CA LEU A 9 -3.66 -5.19 -6.40
C LEU A 9 -4.74 -4.64 -7.33
N GLU A 10 -5.89 -5.30 -7.44
CA GLU A 10 -7.02 -4.82 -8.27
C GLU A 10 -7.55 -3.47 -7.80
N TYR A 11 -7.65 -3.24 -6.48
CA TYR A 11 -8.12 -1.97 -5.92
C TYR A 11 -7.09 -0.83 -6.02
N LEU A 12 -5.80 -1.13 -5.84
CA LEU A 12 -4.71 -0.14 -5.79
C LEU A 12 -4.08 0.11 -7.16
N GLN A 13 -4.47 -0.63 -8.20
CA GLN A 13 -3.90 -0.47 -9.54
C GLN A 13 -4.24 0.91 -10.10
N SER A 14 -3.21 1.64 -10.52
CA SER A 14 -3.38 2.83 -11.32
C SER A 14 -3.58 2.45 -12.79
N ASN A 15 -4.64 2.97 -13.42
CA ASN A 15 -4.87 2.81 -14.86
C ASN A 15 -3.85 3.58 -15.72
N PHE A 16 -3.07 4.48 -15.13
CA PHE A 16 -2.12 5.35 -15.86
C PHE A 16 -0.65 5.02 -15.59
N LEU A 17 -0.32 4.58 -14.37
CA LEU A 17 1.08 4.46 -13.91
C LEU A 17 1.58 3.02 -13.83
N THR A 18 0.70 2.02 -13.93
CA THR A 18 1.06 0.60 -13.81
C THR A 18 0.76 -0.17 -15.10
N ALA A 19 1.67 -1.07 -15.47
CA ALA A 19 1.45 -1.99 -16.59
C ALA A 19 0.21 -2.86 -16.34
N ASN A 20 -0.48 -3.23 -17.42
CA ASN A 20 -1.66 -4.11 -17.34
C ASN A 20 -1.33 -5.44 -16.67
N ILE A 21 -2.18 -5.86 -15.73
CA ILE A 21 -2.13 -7.21 -15.17
C ILE A 21 -2.45 -8.18 -16.31
N SER A 22 -1.52 -9.05 -16.63
CA SER A 22 -1.70 -10.07 -17.65
C SER A 22 -1.40 -11.44 -17.07
N SER A 23 -1.82 -12.48 -17.77
CA SER A 23 -1.46 -13.87 -17.45
C SER A 23 0.05 -14.12 -17.46
N LYS A 24 0.86 -13.18 -17.97
CA LYS A 24 2.33 -13.24 -17.99
C LYS A 24 2.98 -12.54 -16.77
N SER A 25 2.20 -11.88 -15.91
CA SER A 25 2.72 -11.28 -14.68
C SER A 25 3.25 -12.37 -13.74
N ARG A 26 4.55 -12.31 -13.41
CA ARG A 26 5.24 -13.39 -12.69
C ARG A 26 5.12 -13.32 -11.17
N SER A 27 4.79 -12.15 -10.63
CA SER A 27 4.67 -11.93 -9.18
C SER A 27 3.77 -10.73 -8.87
N LEU A 28 3.16 -10.73 -7.69
CA LEU A 28 2.45 -9.57 -7.17
C LEU A 28 3.45 -8.50 -6.70
N PRO A 29 3.13 -7.20 -6.88
CA PRO A 29 4.03 -6.12 -6.50
C PRO A 29 4.12 -5.95 -4.99
N TYR A 30 5.20 -5.33 -4.54
CA TYR A 30 5.39 -4.90 -3.15
C TYR A 30 5.11 -3.41 -3.04
N ALA A 31 4.24 -3.04 -2.09
CA ALA A 31 3.80 -1.65 -1.92
C ALA A 31 4.67 -0.87 -0.91
N PHE A 32 5.28 -1.54 0.07
CA PHE A 32 6.09 -0.89 1.10
C PHE A 32 7.36 -1.65 1.45
N THR A 33 8.42 -0.88 1.74
CA THR A 33 9.59 -1.38 2.47
C THR A 33 9.27 -1.53 3.94
N GLU A 34 10.14 -2.19 4.70
CA GLU A 34 9.97 -2.33 6.14
C GLU A 34 9.96 -0.97 6.85
N GLN A 35 10.86 -0.06 6.46
CA GLN A 35 10.87 1.32 6.94
C GLN A 35 9.58 2.07 6.58
N GLY A 36 9.04 1.84 5.37
CA GLY A 36 7.76 2.40 4.95
C GLY A 36 6.59 1.98 5.85
N ILE A 37 6.54 0.70 6.22
CA ILE A 37 5.51 0.17 7.14
C ILE A 37 5.65 0.81 8.53
N TYR A 38 6.88 0.95 9.04
CA TYR A 38 7.11 1.62 10.32
C TYR A 38 6.65 3.08 10.31
N MET A 39 6.92 3.83 9.23
CA MET A 39 6.45 5.21 9.11
C MET A 39 4.92 5.30 9.14
N LEU A 40 4.22 4.40 8.43
CA LEU A 40 2.76 4.33 8.46
C LEU A 40 2.22 4.03 9.85
N MET A 41 2.80 3.04 10.55
CA MET A 41 2.40 2.72 11.93
C MET A 41 2.55 3.91 12.85
N THR A 42 3.65 4.65 12.76
CA THR A 42 3.88 5.84 13.58
C THR A 42 2.86 6.94 13.30
N VAL A 43 2.56 7.22 12.02
CA VAL A 43 1.53 8.21 11.66
C VAL A 43 0.16 7.79 12.17
N PHE A 44 -0.19 6.50 12.02
CA PHE A 44 -1.48 5.98 12.47
C PHE A 44 -1.63 6.04 13.99
N ASP A 45 -0.58 5.69 14.74
CA ASP A 45 -0.55 5.76 16.19
C ASP A 45 -0.68 7.21 16.68
N GLU A 46 -0.04 8.16 16.00
CA GLU A 46 -0.14 9.59 16.31
C GLU A 46 -1.56 10.14 16.06
N LEU A 47 -2.20 9.71 14.97
CA LEU A 47 -3.59 10.08 14.66
C LEU A 47 -4.57 9.49 15.69
N LEU A 48 -4.39 8.23 16.08
CA LEU A 48 -5.23 7.60 17.10
C LEU A 48 -5.10 8.26 18.48
N LYS A 49 -3.92 8.79 18.81
CA LYS A 49 -3.65 9.50 20.06
C LYS A 49 -4.17 10.94 20.04
N ASN A 50 -4.33 11.54 18.87
CA ASN A 50 -4.72 12.94 18.70
C ASN A 50 -5.91 13.07 17.71
N PRO A 51 -7.13 12.68 18.12
CA PRO A 51 -8.30 12.65 17.23
C PRO A 51 -8.73 14.03 16.71
N GLU A 52 -8.26 15.12 17.33
CA GLU A 52 -8.49 16.50 16.90
C GLU A 52 -7.71 16.89 15.63
N LEU A 53 -6.81 16.02 15.14
CA LEU A 53 -5.99 16.22 13.93
C LEU A 53 -6.58 15.57 12.66
N GLU A 54 -7.80 15.03 12.73
CA GLU A 54 -8.49 14.56 11.53
C GLU A 54 -8.93 15.76 10.66
N PHE A 55 -8.46 15.81 9.41
CA PHE A 55 -8.81 16.82 8.40
C PHE A 55 -10.22 16.62 7.84
#